data_AF-H9FG15-F1
#
_entry.id   AF-H9FG15-F1
#
_cell.length_a   1.000
_cell.length_b   1.000
_cell.length_c   1.000
_cell.angle_alpha   90.00
_cell.angle_beta   90.00
_cell.angle_gamma   90.00
#
_symmetry.space_group_name_H-M   'P 1'
#
loop_
_entity.id
_entity.type
_entity.pdbx_description
1 polymer ?
#
loop_
_entity_poly.entity_id
_entity_poly.type
_entity_poly.pdbx_seq_one_letter_code
_entity_poly.pdbx_strand_id
1 'polypeptide(L)'
;PVLRAFGVTDEGVSVCCHIHGFAPYFYTPAPPGFEPEHLGDLQRELNLAISRDNRGGKELTGPAVLAVELCSRESMFGYHGHGPSPFLRITLALPRLVAPARRLLEQGIRVAGLGT
;
A
#
# COMPACT_ATOMS: atom_id res chain seq x y z
N PRO A 1 9.26 9.57 -1.14
CA PRO A 1 10.61 8.95 -1.12
C PRO A 1 11.36 9.32 -2.41
N VAL A 2 12.70 9.28 -2.42
CA VAL A 2 13.54 9.59 -3.59
C VAL A 2 14.36 8.35 -3.96
N LEU A 3 14.31 7.94 -5.22
CA LEU A 3 15.16 6.87 -5.74
C LEU A 3 16.42 7.49 -6.33
N ARG A 4 17.59 6.89 -6.06
CA ARG A 4 18.86 7.27 -6.67
C ARG A 4 19.28 6.23 -7.69
N ALA A 5 19.53 6.66 -8.91
CA ALA A 5 20.09 5.84 -9.96
C ALA A 5 21.50 6.33 -10.29
N PHE A 6 22.46 5.41 -10.27
CA PHE A 6 23.86 5.68 -10.57
C PHE A 6 24.22 5.07 -11.93
N GLY A 7 24.93 5.80 -12.75
CA GLY A 7 25.34 5.35 -14.07
C GLY A 7 26.50 6.15 -14.62
N VAL A 8 26.84 5.90 -15.89
CA VAL A 8 27.87 6.62 -16.63
C VAL A 8 27.30 7.09 -17.96
N THR A 9 27.78 8.24 -18.46
CA THR A 9 27.50 8.68 -19.84
C THR A 9 28.33 7.86 -20.84
N ASP A 10 28.02 7.96 -22.13
CA ASP A 10 28.82 7.36 -23.21
C ASP A 10 30.28 7.84 -23.22
N GLU A 11 30.53 9.02 -22.65
CA GLU A 11 31.85 9.64 -22.49
C GLU A 11 32.58 9.19 -21.21
N GLY A 12 31.95 8.32 -20.39
CA GLY A 12 32.53 7.78 -19.16
C GLY A 12 32.37 8.66 -17.91
N VAL A 13 31.48 9.65 -17.93
CA VAL A 13 31.24 10.55 -16.79
C VAL A 13 30.24 9.92 -15.83
N SER A 14 30.60 9.83 -14.54
CA SER A 14 29.69 9.34 -13.49
C SER A 14 28.51 10.28 -13.26
N VAL A 15 27.30 9.72 -13.25
CA VAL A 15 26.03 10.44 -13.06
C VAL A 15 25.27 9.87 -11.85
N CYS A 16 24.69 10.78 -11.05
CA CYS A 16 23.70 10.46 -10.03
C CYS A 16 22.37 11.13 -10.39
N CYS A 17 21.36 10.33 -10.72
CA CYS A 17 20.00 10.80 -11.00
C CYS A 17 19.12 10.69 -9.76
N HIS A 18 18.44 11.78 -9.40
CA HIS A 18 17.44 11.81 -8.34
C HIS A 18 16.04 11.72 -8.94
N ILE A 19 15.33 10.64 -8.64
CA ILE A 19 13.98 10.37 -9.16
C ILE A 19 12.95 10.61 -8.05
N HIS A 20 11.94 11.43 -8.37
CA HIS A 20 10.90 11.87 -7.45
C HIS A 20 9.50 11.43 -7.91
N GLY A 21 8.50 11.53 -7.04
CA GLY A 21 7.09 11.32 -7.41
C GLY A 21 6.59 9.86 -7.40
N PHE A 22 7.34 8.94 -6.78
CA PHE A 22 6.92 7.55 -6.65
C PHE A 22 6.61 7.18 -5.19
N ALA A 23 5.46 6.53 -4.96
CA ALA A 23 5.06 5.99 -3.67
C ALA A 23 4.81 4.47 -3.78
N PRO A 24 5.30 3.65 -2.81
CA PRO A 24 5.08 2.21 -2.84
C PRO A 24 3.61 1.84 -2.62
N TYR A 25 3.19 0.73 -3.22
CA TYR A 25 1.85 0.17 -3.05
C TYR A 25 1.89 -1.36 -3.04
N PHE A 26 0.84 -1.98 -2.51
CA PHE A 26 0.59 -3.41 -2.63
C PHE A 26 -0.91 -3.68 -2.84
N TYR A 27 -1.22 -4.92 -3.20
CA TYR A 27 -2.60 -5.38 -3.40
C TYR A 27 -2.99 -6.42 -2.36
N THR A 28 -4.25 -6.42 -1.96
CA THR A 28 -4.89 -7.48 -1.16
C THR A 28 -6.30 -7.73 -1.69
N PRO A 29 -6.83 -8.96 -1.63
CA PRO A 29 -8.24 -9.20 -1.93
C PRO A 29 -9.14 -8.32 -1.05
N ALA A 30 -10.22 -7.78 -1.62
CA ALA A 30 -11.22 -7.09 -0.82
C ALA A 30 -12.07 -8.13 -0.05
N PRO A 31 -12.42 -7.89 1.22
CA PRO A 31 -13.28 -8.81 1.95
C PRO A 31 -14.69 -8.86 1.34
N PRO A 32 -15.46 -9.94 1.55
CA PRO A 32 -16.83 -10.04 1.06
C PRO A 32 -17.69 -8.88 1.56
N GLY A 33 -18.44 -8.25 0.66
CA GLY A 33 -19.28 -7.08 0.97
C GLY A 33 -18.52 -5.75 1.07
N PHE A 34 -17.22 -5.71 0.76
CA PHE A 34 -16.47 -4.45 0.70
C PHE A 34 -16.90 -3.61 -0.49
N GLU A 35 -17.64 -2.55 -0.20
CA GLU A 35 -18.05 -1.53 -1.17
C GLU A 35 -17.22 -0.23 -1.08
N PRO A 36 -17.24 0.64 -2.12
CA PRO A 36 -16.47 1.88 -2.16
C PRO A 36 -16.66 2.83 -0.97
N GLU A 37 -17.82 2.79 -0.30
CA GLU A 37 -18.13 3.61 0.87
C GLU A 37 -17.19 3.30 2.05
N HIS A 38 -16.65 2.08 2.12
CA HIS A 38 -15.73 1.65 3.18
C HIS A 38 -14.28 2.12 2.98
N LEU A 39 -13.93 2.66 1.81
CA LEU A 39 -12.54 3.07 1.49
C LEU A 39 -12.01 4.12 2.48
N GLY A 40 -12.84 5.12 2.81
CA GLY A 40 -12.45 6.18 3.76
C GLY A 40 -12.22 5.65 5.17
N ASP A 41 -13.06 4.72 5.61
CA ASP A 41 -12.96 4.10 6.94
C ASP A 41 -11.72 3.19 7.04
N LEU A 42 -11.48 2.35 6.02
CA LEU A 42 -10.28 1.52 5.96
C LEU A 42 -9.00 2.37 5.95
N GLN A 43 -8.95 3.45 5.14
CA GLN A 43 -7.79 4.34 5.10
C GLN A 43 -7.53 4.99 6.46
N ARG A 44 -8.59 5.42 7.17
CA ARG A 44 -8.49 6.02 8.49
C ARG A 44 -7.98 5.01 9.53
N GLU A 45 -8.59 3.83 9.60
CA GLU A 45 -8.24 2.80 10.57
C GLU A 45 -6.83 2.24 10.37
N LEU A 46 -6.42 2.02 9.11
CA LEU A 46 -5.07 1.56 8.81
C LEU A 46 -4.01 2.63 9.16
N ASN A 47 -4.30 3.91 8.90
CA ASN A 47 -3.44 5.00 9.37
C ASN A 47 -3.28 4.99 10.90
N LEU A 48 -4.39 4.90 11.64
CA LEU A 48 -4.38 4.84 13.11
C LEU A 48 -3.60 3.62 13.62
N ALA A 49 -3.80 2.45 13.02
CA ALA A 49 -3.11 1.22 13.38
C ALA A 49 -1.59 1.33 13.17
N ILE A 50 -1.15 1.89 12.03
CA ILE A 50 0.28 2.11 11.74
C ILE A 50 0.88 3.13 12.70
N SER A 51 0.17 4.21 13.04
CA SER A 51 0.63 5.22 14.01
C SER A 51 0.81 4.64 15.42
N ARG A 52 -0.03 3.68 15.81
CA ARG A 52 0.09 2.95 17.10
C ARG A 52 1.24 1.93 17.07
N ASP A 53 1.63 1.44 15.91
CA ASP A 53 2.77 0.52 15.77
C ASP A 53 4.10 1.27 15.94
N ASN A 54 4.71 1.08 17.11
CA ASN A 54 5.96 1.73 17.53
C ASN A 54 7.17 1.49 16.59
N ARG A 55 7.08 0.53 15.66
CA ARG A 55 8.16 0.19 14.73
C ARG A 55 8.13 0.99 13.42
N GLY A 56 7.03 1.71 13.11
CA GLY A 56 6.86 2.39 11.82
C GLY A 56 6.58 3.90 11.88
N GLY A 57 5.92 4.39 12.93
CA GLY A 57 5.27 5.72 12.90
C GLY A 57 6.08 6.93 13.38
N LYS A 58 7.21 6.76 14.08
CA LYS A 58 7.82 7.86 14.87
C LYS A 58 8.42 9.03 14.07
N GLU A 59 8.66 8.86 12.79
CA GLU A 59 9.37 9.84 11.95
C GLU A 59 8.53 10.39 10.79
N LEU A 60 7.28 9.93 10.63
CA LEU A 60 6.44 10.39 9.52
C LEU A 60 5.64 11.63 9.94
N THR A 61 5.85 12.76 9.25
CA THR A 61 5.13 14.03 9.48
C THR A 61 3.78 14.12 8.75
N GLY A 62 3.12 12.99 8.48
CA GLY A 62 1.87 12.92 7.72
C GLY A 62 1.22 11.54 7.73
N PRO A 63 0.17 11.30 6.93
CA PRO A 63 -0.51 10.00 6.89
C PRO A 63 0.40 8.93 6.28
N ALA A 64 0.42 7.76 6.91
CA ALA A 64 1.14 6.58 6.44
C ALA A 64 0.53 6.00 5.16
N VAL A 65 -0.80 6.01 5.07
CA VAL A 65 -1.59 5.55 3.92
C VAL A 65 -2.02 6.77 3.11
N LEU A 66 -1.53 6.84 1.87
CA LEU A 66 -1.79 7.95 0.95
C LEU A 66 -3.11 7.75 0.19
N ALA A 67 -3.42 6.50 -0.18
CA ALA A 67 -4.64 6.15 -0.91
C ALA A 67 -5.00 4.68 -0.69
N VAL A 68 -6.31 4.41 -0.73
CA VAL A 68 -6.88 3.06 -0.87
C VAL A 68 -7.83 3.08 -2.06
N GLU A 69 -7.63 2.17 -3.00
CA GLU A 69 -8.43 2.08 -4.23
C GLU A 69 -9.04 0.69 -4.36
N LEU A 70 -10.33 0.60 -4.72
CA LEU A 70 -10.97 -0.65 -5.10
C LEU A 70 -10.76 -0.89 -6.61
N CYS A 71 -10.27 -2.06 -6.99
CA CYS A 71 -9.93 -2.38 -8.38
C CYS A 71 -10.23 -3.84 -8.73
N SER A 72 -10.53 -4.11 -10.00
CA SER A 72 -10.73 -5.47 -10.51
C SER A 72 -9.38 -6.07 -10.94
N ARG A 73 -9.01 -7.22 -10.36
CA ARG A 73 -7.72 -7.92 -10.54
C ARG A 73 -7.91 -9.44 -10.41
N GLU A 74 -6.92 -10.22 -10.82
CA GLU A 74 -6.96 -11.69 -10.71
C GLU A 74 -5.66 -12.23 -10.12
N SER A 75 -5.76 -13.29 -9.31
CA SER A 75 -4.62 -14.02 -8.77
C SER A 75 -3.96 -14.84 -9.87
N MET A 76 -2.63 -14.76 -10.00
CA MET A 76 -1.88 -15.49 -11.03
C MET A 76 -1.78 -17.00 -10.78
N PHE A 77 -1.86 -17.45 -9.52
CA PHE A 77 -1.65 -18.85 -9.17
C PHE A 77 -2.94 -19.67 -9.28
N GLY A 78 -2.98 -20.65 -10.18
CA GLY A 78 -4.15 -21.51 -10.40
C GLY A 78 -5.16 -20.93 -11.39
N TYR A 79 -6.05 -21.79 -11.89
CA TYR A 79 -7.15 -21.40 -12.78
C TYR A 79 -8.43 -21.27 -11.97
N HIS A 80 -8.99 -20.06 -11.92
CA HIS A 80 -10.18 -19.76 -11.12
C HIS A 80 -11.46 -19.68 -11.95
N GLY A 81 -11.36 -19.54 -13.29
CA GLY A 81 -12.48 -19.60 -14.24
C GLY A 81 -13.57 -18.51 -14.10
N HIS A 82 -13.57 -17.73 -13.02
CA HIS A 82 -14.61 -16.77 -12.67
C HIS A 82 -14.30 -15.32 -13.11
N GLY A 83 -13.20 -15.10 -13.83
CA GLY A 83 -12.76 -13.76 -14.21
C GLY A 83 -12.21 -12.97 -13.01
N PRO A 84 -11.99 -11.65 -13.17
CA PRO A 84 -11.33 -10.85 -12.16
C PRO A 84 -12.24 -10.56 -10.96
N SER A 85 -11.63 -10.47 -9.78
CA SER A 85 -12.28 -10.23 -8.49
C SER A 85 -11.93 -8.84 -7.93
N PRO A 86 -12.67 -8.34 -6.93
CA PRO A 86 -12.33 -7.09 -6.24
C PRO A 86 -11.05 -7.21 -5.39
N PHE A 87 -10.12 -6.27 -5.59
CA PHE A 87 -8.88 -6.10 -4.84
C PHE A 87 -8.75 -4.67 -4.35
N LEU A 88 -8.09 -4.51 -3.21
CA LEU A 88 -7.70 -3.22 -2.66
C LEU A 88 -6.25 -2.95 -3.04
N ARG A 89 -6.00 -1.78 -3.64
CA ARG A 89 -4.65 -1.22 -3.80
C ARG A 89 -4.40 -0.23 -2.68
N ILE A 90 -3.37 -0.47 -1.88
CA ILE A 90 -3.02 0.38 -0.74
C ILE A 90 -1.69 1.04 -1.04
N THR A 91 -1.70 2.38 -1.15
CA THR A 91 -0.52 3.21 -1.42
C THR A 91 0.00 3.82 -0.11
N LEU A 92 1.30 3.69 0.15
CA LEU A 92 1.93 4.11 1.40
C LEU A 92 2.97 5.21 1.18
N ALA A 93 3.19 6.03 2.21
CA ALA A 93 4.12 7.15 2.15
C ALA A 93 5.60 6.74 2.03
N LEU A 94 5.99 5.62 2.66
CA LEU A 94 7.37 5.16 2.75
C LEU A 94 7.49 3.65 2.54
N PRO A 95 8.55 3.15 1.85
CA PRO A 95 8.75 1.71 1.62
C PRO A 95 8.79 0.88 2.90
N ARG A 96 9.39 1.40 3.98
CA ARG A 96 9.46 0.71 5.27
C ARG A 96 8.10 0.45 5.93
N LEU A 97 7.05 1.17 5.52
CA LEU A 97 5.70 1.01 6.07
C LEU A 97 4.92 -0.14 5.42
N VAL A 98 5.42 -0.70 4.31
CA VAL A 98 4.75 -1.83 3.61
C VAL A 98 4.64 -3.05 4.52
N ALA A 99 5.73 -3.45 5.18
CA ALA A 99 5.71 -4.66 6.00
C ALA A 99 4.82 -4.52 7.26
N PRO A 100 4.87 -3.41 8.03
CA PRO A 100 3.92 -3.17 9.13
C PRO A 100 2.47 -3.12 8.67
N ALA A 101 2.16 -2.42 7.57
CA ALA A 101 0.80 -2.31 7.06
C ALA A 101 0.22 -3.68 6.68
N ARG A 102 0.99 -4.50 5.96
CA ARG A 102 0.59 -5.87 5.61
C ARG A 102 0.31 -6.72 6.85
N ARG A 103 1.23 -6.71 7.82
CA ARG A 103 1.08 -7.48 9.07
C ARG A 103 -0.16 -7.06 9.86
N LEU A 104 -0.44 -5.76 9.93
CA LEU A 104 -1.62 -5.25 10.63
C LEU A 104 -2.92 -5.69 9.93
N LEU A 105 -2.94 -5.72 8.60
CA LEU A 105 -4.07 -6.26 7.83
C LEU A 105 -4.25 -7.76 8.08
N GLU A 106 -3.16 -8.54 8.06
CA GLU A 106 -3.17 -9.99 8.34
C GLU A 106 -3.66 -10.32 9.76
N GLN A 107 -3.42 -9.43 10.74
CA GLN A 107 -3.87 -9.57 12.12
C GLN A 107 -5.34 -9.14 12.33
N GLY A 108 -5.95 -8.55 11.31
CA GLY A 108 -7.30 -8.00 11.36
C GLY A 108 -7.32 -6.51 11.67
N ILE A 109 -8.11 -5.77 10.89
CA ILE A 109 -8.42 -4.35 11.11
C ILE A 109 -9.93 -4.22 11.15
N ARG A 110 -10.44 -3.50 12.14
CA ARG A 110 -11.88 -3.23 12.27
C ARG A 110 -12.27 -2.15 11.28
N VAL A 111 -13.06 -2.50 10.27
CA VAL A 111 -13.71 -1.54 9.38
C VAL A 111 -15.20 -1.54 9.73
N ALA A 112 -15.79 -0.36 9.96
CA ALA A 112 -17.20 -0.28 10.31
C ALA A 112 -18.06 -0.87 9.18
N GLY A 113 -19.11 -1.62 9.54
CA GLY A 113 -20.02 -2.26 8.56
C GLY A 113 -19.53 -3.59 7.98
N LEU A 114 -18.26 -3.94 8.17
CA LEU A 114 -17.70 -5.24 7.81
C LEU A 114 -17.43 -6.01 9.09
N GLY A 115 -17.95 -7.24 9.19
CA GLY A 115 -17.75 -8.11 10.36
C GLY A 115 -16.26 -8.32 10.69
N THR A 116 -16.00 -8.78 11.91
CA THR A 116 -14.64 -9.11 12.39
C THR A 116 -14.01 -10.24 11.61
#